data_AF-A0A0P8Y0E4-F1
#
_entry.id   AF-A0A0P8Y0E4-F1
#
_cell.length_a   1.000
_cell.length_b   1.000
_cell.length_c   1.000
_cell.angle_alpha   90.00
_cell.angle_beta   90.00
_cell.angle_gamma   90.00
#
_symmetry.space_group_name_H-M   'P 1'
#
loop_
_entity.id
_entity.type
_entity.pdbx_description
1 polymer ?
#
loop_
_entity_poly.entity_id
_entity_poly.type
_entity_poly.pdbx_seq_one_letter_code
_entity_poly.pdbx_strand_id
1 'polypeptide(L)'
;MPTKAMFLMIKQALQKPFTNPFPVKHAPVNVTALIEKVQKGEVKIHPPVPVPEDFRGKIHYDPERCIGCRFCITVCPADAMEWIPELRKIRHYVSRCMFCALCVDVCPGKKFPGEEKAVKALAISEDFLLADYDKYSDNLIEEPPEAKEKGL
;
A
#
# COMPACT_ATOMS: atom_id res chain seq x y z
N MET A 1 -22.12 -47.27 -25.06
CA MET A 1 -22.15 -47.22 -23.59
C MET A 1 -21.76 -45.82 -23.13
N PRO A 2 -22.46 -45.23 -22.16
CA PRO A 2 -22.12 -43.91 -21.65
C PRO A 2 -20.70 -43.92 -21.04
N THR A 3 -19.80 -43.07 -21.55
CA THR A 3 -18.40 -43.04 -21.11
C THR A 3 -18.27 -42.28 -19.78
N LYS A 4 -17.19 -42.58 -19.03
CA LYS A 4 -16.87 -41.86 -17.78
C LYS A 4 -16.76 -40.35 -17.99
N ALA A 5 -16.26 -39.93 -19.17
CA ALA A 5 -16.22 -38.53 -19.58
C ALA A 5 -17.62 -37.91 -19.71
N MET A 6 -18.57 -38.64 -20.31
CA MET A 6 -19.95 -38.17 -20.47
C MET A 6 -20.64 -37.93 -19.12
N PHE A 7 -20.48 -38.86 -18.17
CA PHE A 7 -21.00 -38.67 -16.80
C PHE A 7 -20.32 -37.52 -16.07
N LEU A 8 -19.02 -37.32 -16.27
CA LEU A 8 -18.29 -36.20 -15.68
C LEU A 8 -18.80 -34.85 -16.22
N MET A 9 -19.12 -34.78 -17.51
CA MET A 9 -19.66 -33.56 -18.13
C MET A 9 -21.08 -33.25 -17.64
N ILE A 10 -21.94 -34.27 -17.54
CA ILE A 10 -23.29 -34.11 -16.97
C ILE A 10 -23.22 -33.67 -15.50
N LYS A 11 -22.32 -34.28 -14.71
CA LYS A 11 -22.11 -33.90 -13.31
C LYS A 11 -21.62 -32.46 -13.18
N GLN A 12 -20.65 -32.03 -14.00
CA GLN A 12 -20.15 -30.66 -14.01
C GLN A 12 -21.22 -29.65 -14.47
N ALA A 13 -22.06 -30.01 -15.44
CA ALA A 13 -23.16 -29.16 -15.90
C ALA A 13 -24.26 -28.97 -14.85
N LEU A 14 -24.48 -29.97 -13.99
CA LEU A 14 -25.49 -29.93 -12.91
C LEU A 14 -24.95 -29.42 -11.57
N GLN A 15 -23.63 -29.40 -11.38
CA GLN A 15 -23.02 -28.86 -10.18
C GLN A 15 -23.09 -27.34 -10.19
N LYS A 16 -23.55 -26.74 -9.07
CA LYS A 16 -23.37 -25.30 -8.87
C LYS A 16 -21.87 -25.02 -8.86
N PRO A 17 -21.36 -24.17 -9.79
CA PRO A 17 -19.94 -23.89 -9.83
C PRO A 17 -19.52 -23.30 -8.48
N PHE A 18 -18.41 -23.79 -7.93
CA PHE A 18 -17.73 -23.18 -6.78
C PHE A 18 -17.00 -21.89 -7.21
N THR A 19 -17.48 -21.20 -8.24
CA THR A 19 -17.02 -19.84 -8.48
C THR A 19 -17.64 -19.02 -7.37
N ASN A 20 -16.80 -18.39 -6.54
CA ASN A 20 -17.23 -17.40 -5.56
C ASN A 20 -18.23 -16.48 -6.28
N PRO A 21 -19.54 -16.54 -5.98
CA PRO A 21 -20.45 -15.54 -6.46
C PRO A 21 -20.11 -14.34 -5.61
N PHE A 22 -19.04 -13.63 -5.94
CA PHE A 22 -18.86 -12.26 -5.51
C PHE A 22 -20.19 -11.60 -5.85
N PRO A 23 -21.02 -11.21 -4.87
CA PRO A 23 -22.45 -11.35 -5.04
C PRO A 23 -22.94 -10.37 -6.09
N VAL A 24 -23.03 -10.82 -7.34
CA VAL A 24 -23.58 -10.06 -8.47
C VAL A 24 -25.00 -9.62 -8.12
N LYS A 25 -25.70 -10.42 -7.31
CA LYS A 25 -27.02 -10.13 -6.74
C LYS A 25 -27.05 -8.86 -5.87
N HIS A 26 -25.94 -8.48 -5.24
CA HIS A 26 -25.82 -7.33 -4.36
C HIS A 26 -24.93 -6.22 -4.94
N ALA A 27 -24.31 -6.45 -6.11
CA ALA A 27 -23.55 -5.43 -6.79
C ALA A 27 -24.51 -4.35 -7.35
N PRO A 28 -24.23 -3.07 -7.11
CA PRO A 28 -25.02 -2.00 -7.73
C PRO A 28 -24.83 -2.03 -9.25
N VAL A 29 -25.90 -1.76 -9.99
CA VAL A 29 -25.85 -1.66 -11.46
C VAL A 29 -24.92 -0.53 -11.91
N ASN A 30 -24.82 0.55 -11.11
CA ASN A 30 -23.91 1.67 -11.33
C ASN A 30 -23.26 2.06 -10.00
N VAL A 31 -21.95 1.87 -9.89
CA VAL A 31 -21.18 2.13 -8.68
C VAL A 31 -21.10 3.62 -8.38
N THR A 32 -20.92 4.47 -9.40
CA THR A 32 -20.82 5.93 -9.24
C THR A 32 -22.11 6.52 -8.67
N ALA A 33 -23.26 6.12 -9.21
CA ALA A 33 -24.55 6.57 -8.70
C ALA A 33 -24.83 6.08 -7.27
N LEU A 34 -24.32 4.89 -6.90
CA LEU A 34 -24.39 4.42 -5.51
C LEU A 34 -23.52 5.30 -4.61
N ILE A 35 -22.28 5.59 -5.01
CA ILE A 35 -21.36 6.44 -4.23
C ILE A 35 -21.97 7.84 -4.00
N GLU A 36 -22.57 8.45 -5.02
CA GLU A 36 -23.27 9.74 -4.87
C GLU A 36 -24.41 9.68 -3.85
N LYS A 37 -25.22 8.62 -3.87
CA LYS A 37 -26.30 8.41 -2.89
C LYS A 37 -25.77 8.20 -1.48
N VAL A 38 -24.64 7.51 -1.34
CA VAL A 38 -23.95 7.33 -0.06
C VAL A 38 -23.43 8.67 0.46
N GLN A 39 -22.81 9.49 -0.40
CA GLN A 39 -22.34 10.83 -0.04
C GLN A 39 -23.49 11.77 0.37
N LYS A 40 -24.66 11.64 -0.27
CA LYS A 40 -25.89 12.35 0.11
C LYS A 40 -26.56 11.81 1.39
N GLY A 41 -26.09 10.69 1.92
CA GLY A 41 -26.66 10.02 3.10
C GLY A 41 -27.97 9.26 2.83
N GLU A 42 -28.37 9.11 1.56
CA GLU A 42 -29.59 8.40 1.15
C GLU A 42 -29.45 6.88 1.31
N VAL A 43 -28.22 6.36 1.23
CA VAL A 43 -27.90 4.94 1.35
C VAL A 43 -26.78 4.74 2.35
N LYS A 44 -26.97 3.81 3.29
CA LYS A 44 -25.95 3.44 4.29
C LYS A 44 -25.16 2.23 3.79
N ILE A 45 -23.84 2.37 3.71
CA ILE A 45 -22.92 1.24 3.48
C ILE A 45 -22.33 0.76 4.80
N HIS A 46 -21.84 -0.48 4.81
CA HIS A 46 -21.03 -0.96 5.92
C HIS A 46 -19.76 -0.11 6.01
N PRO A 47 -19.40 0.38 7.21
CA PRO A 47 -18.15 1.11 7.38
C PRO A 47 -16.96 0.19 7.05
N PRO A 48 -15.82 0.77 6.65
CA PRO A 48 -14.60 -0.01 6.50
C PRO A 48 -14.25 -0.70 7.83
N VAL A 49 -13.69 -1.90 7.72
CA VAL A 49 -13.19 -2.63 8.89
C VAL A 49 -12.06 -1.79 9.51
N PRO A 50 -12.08 -1.55 10.83
CA PRO A 50 -11.00 -0.81 11.47
C PRO A 50 -9.68 -1.57 11.32
N VAL A 51 -8.58 -0.83 11.15
CA VAL A 51 -7.24 -1.41 11.10
C VAL A 51 -6.84 -1.89 12.50
N PRO A 52 -6.15 -3.04 12.63
CA PRO A 52 -5.60 -3.48 13.91
C PRO A 52 -4.41 -2.60 14.34
N GLU A 53 -4.09 -2.60 15.64
CA GLU A 53 -3.01 -1.75 16.21
C GLU A 53 -1.64 -1.98 15.55
N ASP A 54 -1.29 -3.23 15.20
CA ASP A 54 -0.01 -3.58 14.56
C ASP A 54 -0.09 -3.67 13.02
N PHE A 55 -1.01 -2.93 12.40
CA PHE A 55 -1.17 -2.93 10.96
C PHE A 55 0.07 -2.36 10.24
N ARG A 56 0.57 -3.07 9.23
CA ARG A 56 1.68 -2.62 8.39
C ARG A 56 1.17 -1.85 7.18
N GLY A 57 0.87 -0.57 7.37
CA GLY A 57 0.43 0.35 6.31
C GLY A 57 1.60 1.03 5.59
N LYS A 58 1.30 2.20 5.01
CA LYS A 58 2.25 2.99 4.24
C LYS A 58 3.48 3.36 5.07
N ILE A 59 4.64 3.37 4.42
CA ILE A 59 5.86 3.86 5.06
C ILE A 59 5.80 5.39 5.09
N HIS A 60 5.77 5.96 6.29
CA HIS A 60 5.91 7.39 6.50
C HIS A 60 7.39 7.75 6.60
N TYR A 61 7.80 8.74 5.82
CA TYR A 61 9.18 9.21 5.76
C TYR A 61 9.29 10.65 6.31
N ASP A 62 10.14 10.85 7.32
CA ASP A 62 10.50 12.15 7.88
C ASP A 62 11.91 12.55 7.39
N PRO A 63 12.01 13.45 6.38
CA PRO A 63 13.29 13.89 5.84
C PRO A 63 14.16 14.63 6.86
N GLU A 64 13.58 15.31 7.85
CA GLU A 64 14.35 16.08 8.84
C GLU A 64 15.19 15.17 9.74
N ARG A 65 14.66 14.00 10.10
CA ARG A 65 15.36 13.01 10.94
C ARG A 65 16.30 12.09 10.17
N CYS A 66 16.29 12.16 8.83
CA CYS A 66 17.06 11.27 7.98
C CYS A 66 18.52 11.72 7.85
N ILE A 67 19.48 10.91 8.32
CA ILE A 67 20.91 11.21 8.18
C ILE A 67 21.55 10.67 6.89
N GLY A 68 20.78 9.99 6.04
CA GLY A 68 21.28 9.42 4.79
C GLY A 68 22.25 8.24 4.96
N CYS A 69 22.06 7.40 5.98
CA CYS A 69 22.90 6.21 6.25
C CYS A 69 22.73 5.05 5.26
N ARG A 70 21.66 5.08 4.45
CA ARG A 70 21.34 4.12 3.36
C ARG A 70 21.04 2.68 3.79
N PHE A 71 20.96 2.37 5.09
CA PHE A 71 20.59 1.01 5.54
C PHE A 71 19.22 0.54 5.04
N CYS A 72 18.26 1.45 4.93
CA CYS A 72 16.93 1.15 4.40
C CYS A 72 16.94 0.71 2.93
N ILE A 73 17.88 1.23 2.12
CA ILE A 73 18.06 0.82 0.72
C ILE A 73 18.64 -0.59 0.69
N THR A 74 19.69 -0.84 1.48
CA THR A 74 20.37 -2.14 1.52
C THR A 74 19.47 -3.28 1.98
N VAL A 75 18.56 -3.05 2.92
CA VAL A 75 17.68 -4.09 3.47
C VAL A 75 16.42 -4.32 2.64
N CYS A 76 16.10 -3.44 1.67
CA CYS A 76 14.85 -3.51 0.95
C CYS A 76 14.85 -4.69 -0.05
N PRO A 77 14.01 -5.73 0.15
CA PRO A 77 13.97 -6.87 -0.77
C PRO A 77 13.31 -6.56 -2.12
N ALA A 78 12.55 -5.47 -2.19
CA ALA A 78 11.75 -5.09 -3.37
C ALA A 78 12.35 -3.92 -4.16
N ASP A 79 13.51 -3.41 -3.75
CA ASP A 79 14.16 -2.24 -4.36
C ASP A 79 13.21 -1.03 -4.51
N ALA A 80 12.44 -0.78 -3.46
CA ALA A 80 11.44 0.29 -3.40
C ALA A 80 12.03 1.65 -2.98
N MET A 81 13.33 1.70 -2.67
CA MET A 81 14.01 2.90 -2.16
C MET A 81 15.08 3.36 -3.14
N GLU A 82 15.06 4.63 -3.50
CA GLU A 82 16.06 5.27 -4.35
C GLU A 82 16.85 6.30 -3.55
N TRP A 83 18.13 6.46 -3.88
CA TRP A 83 19.02 7.45 -3.27
C TRP A 83 19.00 8.74 -4.07
N ILE A 84 18.84 9.88 -3.39
CA ILE A 84 18.94 11.23 -3.96
C ILE A 84 20.27 11.84 -3.48
N PRO A 85 21.35 11.82 -4.31
CA PRO A 85 22.68 12.30 -3.93
C PRO A 85 22.72 13.76 -3.46
N GLU A 86 21.99 14.63 -4.13
CA GLU A 86 22.02 16.09 -3.96
C GLU A 86 21.51 16.51 -2.58
N LEU A 87 20.50 15.80 -2.08
CA LEU A 87 19.91 16.07 -0.76
C LEU A 87 20.48 15.17 0.33
N ARG A 88 21.22 14.12 -0.05
CA ARG A 88 21.62 13.01 0.83
C ARG A 88 20.42 12.35 1.52
N LYS A 89 19.32 12.19 0.78
CA LYS A 89 18.05 11.63 1.24
C LYS A 89 17.61 10.46 0.36
N ILE A 90 16.48 9.87 0.69
CA ILE A 90 15.88 8.78 -0.07
C ILE A 90 14.53 9.19 -0.66
N ARG A 91 14.15 8.49 -1.72
CA ARG A 91 12.80 8.46 -2.29
C ARG A 91 12.25 7.04 -2.13
N HIS A 92 11.02 6.91 -1.66
CA HIS A 92 10.35 5.63 -1.47
C HIS A 92 9.17 5.50 -2.42
N TYR A 93 9.19 4.46 -3.25
CA TYR A 93 8.11 4.11 -4.17
C TYR A 93 7.16 3.12 -3.50
N VAL A 94 6.03 3.62 -2.99
CA VAL A 94 5.00 2.82 -2.33
C VAL A 94 4.45 1.74 -3.27
N SER A 95 4.36 2.04 -4.57
CA SER A 95 3.91 1.09 -5.61
C SER A 95 4.78 -0.15 -5.78
N ARG A 96 6.05 -0.11 -5.32
CA ARG A 96 6.98 -1.26 -5.33
C ARG A 96 7.10 -1.93 -3.96
N CYS A 97 6.60 -1.29 -2.91
CA CYS A 97 6.78 -1.74 -1.54
C CYS A 97 5.92 -2.98 -1.24
N MET A 98 6.50 -3.94 -0.51
CA MET A 98 5.80 -5.14 -0.02
C MET A 98 5.45 -5.08 1.48
N PHE A 99 5.56 -3.89 2.09
CA PHE A 99 5.15 -3.61 3.48
C PHE A 99 5.76 -4.54 4.55
N CYS A 100 7.00 -4.97 4.32
CA CYS A 100 7.70 -5.89 5.24
C CYS A 100 8.24 -5.22 6.52
N ALA A 101 8.30 -3.88 6.57
CA ALA A 101 8.81 -3.05 7.66
C ALA A 101 10.33 -3.17 7.99
N LEU A 102 11.11 -3.93 7.22
CA LEU A 102 12.57 -4.06 7.47
C LEU A 102 13.31 -2.72 7.45
N CYS A 103 12.89 -1.79 6.58
CA CYS A 103 13.46 -0.44 6.51
C CYS A 103 13.20 0.37 7.79
N VAL A 104 12.06 0.13 8.46
CA VAL A 104 11.71 0.75 9.74
C VAL A 104 12.57 0.15 10.83
N ASP A 105 12.71 -1.17 10.89
CA ASP A 105 13.50 -1.87 11.90
C ASP A 105 14.98 -1.45 11.87
N VAL A 106 15.56 -1.33 10.67
CA VAL A 106 16.97 -0.93 10.49
C VAL A 106 17.19 0.58 10.63
N CYS A 107 16.13 1.39 10.55
CA CYS A 107 16.25 2.84 10.67
C CYS A 107 16.77 3.21 12.07
N PRO A 108 17.92 3.90 12.18
CA PRO A 108 18.54 4.12 13.48
C PRO A 108 17.65 4.92 14.42
N GLY A 109 17.10 4.26 15.44
CA GLY A 109 16.22 4.88 16.44
C GLY A 109 16.95 5.63 17.56
N LYS A 110 18.27 5.76 17.46
CA LYS A 110 19.13 6.34 18.51
C LYS A 110 19.66 7.71 18.10
N LYS A 111 20.09 8.48 19.10
CA LYS A 111 20.83 9.73 18.88
C LYS A 111 22.22 9.41 18.32
N PHE A 112 22.59 10.05 17.21
CA PHE A 112 23.94 9.98 16.64
C PHE A 112 24.76 11.21 17.07
N PRO A 113 26.10 11.11 17.16
CA PRO A 113 26.94 12.27 17.44
C PRO A 113 26.70 13.38 16.41
N GLY A 114 26.40 14.59 16.90
CA GLY A 114 26.09 15.75 16.05
C GLY A 114 24.61 15.98 15.78
N GLU A 115 23.72 15.01 16.10
CA GLU A 115 22.28 15.16 15.92
C GLU A 115 21.60 15.57 17.23
N GLU A 116 20.68 16.52 17.18
CA GLU A 116 19.91 16.96 18.36
C GLU A 116 18.82 15.96 18.74
N LYS A 117 18.17 15.37 17.73
CA LYS A 117 17.03 14.44 17.86
C LYS A 117 17.43 13.00 17.52
N ALA A 118 16.55 12.05 17.83
CA ALA A 118 16.73 10.66 17.39
C ALA A 118 16.54 10.53 15.87
N VAL A 119 17.36 9.70 15.23
CA VAL A 119 17.47 9.55 13.76
C VAL A 119 16.32 8.72 13.13
N LYS A 120 15.25 8.46 13.88
CA LYS A 120 14.14 7.61 13.42
C LYS A 120 13.30 8.35 12.36
N ALA A 121 13.69 8.18 11.10
CA ALA A 121 13.09 8.81 9.93
C ALA A 121 11.99 7.98 9.26
N LEU A 122 11.93 6.67 9.52
CA LEU A 122 10.95 5.77 8.90
C LEU A 122 10.03 5.19 9.97
N ALA A 123 8.73 5.23 9.69
CA ALA A 123 7.68 4.66 10.51
C ALA A 123 6.61 3.98 9.64
N ILE A 124 5.86 3.06 10.24
CA ILE A 124 4.66 2.48 9.64
C ILE A 124 3.48 3.40 9.99
N SER A 125 2.66 3.73 8.99
CA SER A 125 1.37 4.40 9.20
C SER A 125 0.21 3.41 9.23
N GLU A 126 -0.95 3.90 9.64
CA GLU A 126 -2.23 3.18 9.61
C GLU A 126 -2.95 3.29 8.25
N ASP A 127 -2.31 3.90 7.25
CA ASP A 127 -2.93 4.16 5.96
C ASP A 127 -3.16 2.84 5.19
N PHE A 128 -4.43 2.47 5.04
CA PHE A 128 -4.85 1.26 4.34
C PHE A 128 -5.18 1.50 2.86
N LEU A 129 -5.72 2.67 2.52
CA LEU A 129 -6.20 3.00 1.17
C LEU A 129 -5.13 3.73 0.37
N LEU A 130 -4.21 2.97 -0.21
CA LEU A 130 -3.03 3.49 -0.91
C LEU A 130 -3.15 3.51 -2.43
N ALA A 131 -4.28 3.03 -2.97
CA ALA A 131 -4.44 2.89 -4.42
C ALA A 131 -4.59 4.25 -5.10
N ASP A 132 -3.83 4.45 -6.17
CA ASP A 132 -3.97 5.57 -7.10
C ASP A 132 -3.89 5.05 -8.55
N TYR A 133 -4.44 5.80 -9.49
CA TYR A 133 -4.38 5.49 -10.92
C TYR A 133 -3.02 5.85 -11.52
N ASP A 134 -2.38 6.91 -11.00
CA ASP A 134 -1.04 7.30 -11.40
C ASP A 134 0.00 6.75 -10.42
N LYS A 135 0.91 5.92 -10.94
CA LYS A 135 2.01 5.32 -10.16
C LYS A 135 3.04 6.34 -9.68
N TYR A 136 3.05 7.56 -10.22
CA TYR A 136 3.89 8.68 -9.81
C TYR A 136 3.13 9.76 -9.03
N SER A 137 1.90 9.47 -8.60
CA SER A 137 1.14 10.35 -7.71
C SER A 137 1.87 10.58 -6.39
N ASP A 138 1.59 11.74 -5.78
CA ASP A 138 2.10 12.12 -4.45
C ASP A 138 1.70 11.12 -3.36
N ASN A 139 0.62 10.37 -3.57
CA ASN A 139 0.20 9.33 -2.65
C ASN A 139 1.14 8.10 -2.69
N LEU A 140 1.78 7.84 -3.84
CA LEU A 140 2.57 6.64 -4.09
C LEU A 140 4.10 6.88 -4.05
N ILE A 141 4.53 8.13 -3.87
CA ILE A 141 5.94 8.50 -3.76
C ILE A 141 6.14 9.31 -2.48
N GLU A 142 6.96 8.78 -1.59
CA GLU A 142 7.38 9.45 -0.36
C GLU A 142 8.81 9.95 -0.53
N GLU A 143 8.98 11.26 -0.59
CA GLU A 143 10.27 11.90 -0.85
C GLU A 143 10.38 13.25 -0.12
N PRO A 144 11.59 13.81 0.05
CA PRO A 144 11.74 15.15 0.61
C PRO A 144 11.02 16.17 -0.28
N PRO A 145 10.29 17.14 0.29
CA PRO A 145 9.63 18.19 -0.50
C PRO A 145 10.59 18.90 -1.47
N GLU A 146 11.84 19.09 -1.06
CA GLU A 146 12.88 19.73 -1.86
C GLU A 146 13.27 18.93 -3.10
N ALA A 147 13.06 17.61 -3.11
CA ALA A 147 13.33 16.77 -4.29
C ALA A 147 12.33 17.11 -5.40
N LYS A 148 11.04 17.19 -5.04
CA LYS A 148 9.96 17.50 -5.96
C LYS A 148 10.04 18.93 -6.48
N GLU A 149 10.36 19.89 -5.61
CA GLU A 149 10.51 21.30 -5.99
C GLU A 149 11.66 21.51 -7.00
N LYS A 150 12.74 20.74 -6.87
CA LYS A 150 13.93 20.84 -7.73
C LYS A 150 13.89 19.91 -8.94
N GLY A 151 12.87 19.05 -9.07
CA GLY A 151 12.76 18.05 -10.13
C GLY A 151 13.92 17.05 -10.13
N LEU A 152 14.41 16.70 -8.94
CA LEU A 152 15.45 15.69 -8.72
C LEU A 152 14.87 14.27 -8.84
#